data_AF-A0A101A6L9-F1
#
_entry.id   AF-A0A101A6L9-F1
#
_cell.length_a   1.000
_cell.length_b   1.000
_cell.length_c   1.000
_cell.angle_alpha   90.00
_cell.angle_beta   90.00
_cell.angle_gamma   90.00
#
_symmetry.space_group_name_H-M   'P 1'
#
loop_
_entity.id
_entity.type
_entity.pdbx_description
1 polymer ?
#
loop_
_entity_poly.entity_id
_entity_poly.type
_entity_poly.pdbx_seq_one_letter_code
_entity_poly.pdbx_strand_id
1 'polypeptide(L)'
;MTAVYRAPMRSRRDDIDPQASLDRALSVGVVGFGDAGFGERLARRVDRFADIEDGSFVWTRDADGLFWLGRIEGPYRRDDTDEAAAVDLVHVRPCRWLSEPILESDVPAAVLATYARGGRNFQQTHDPDVGPHTERVWDARSDQIS
;
A
#
# COMPACT_ATOMS: atom_id res chain seq x y z
N MET A 1 -16.82 0.07 8.99
CA MET A 1 -16.48 -0.54 7.70
C MET A 1 -14.98 -0.40 7.52
N THR A 2 -14.27 -1.48 7.21
CA THR A 2 -12.81 -1.47 7.04
C THR A 2 -12.42 -0.52 5.91
N ALA A 3 -11.52 0.43 6.18
CA ALA A 3 -11.07 1.38 5.17
C ALA A 3 -10.13 0.70 4.15
N VAL A 4 -10.15 1.18 2.91
CA VAL A 4 -9.34 0.66 1.81
C VAL A 4 -8.55 1.80 1.18
N TYR A 5 -7.24 1.62 1.02
CA TYR A 5 -6.35 2.64 0.48
C TYR A 5 -5.60 2.10 -0.74
N ARG A 6 -5.35 2.96 -1.73
CA ARG A 6 -4.31 2.69 -2.73
C ARG A 6 -2.94 3.11 -2.23
N ALA A 7 -1.98 2.23 -2.37
CA ALA A 7 -0.61 2.38 -1.88
C ALA A 7 0.40 1.95 -2.96
N PRO A 8 0.58 2.72 -4.05
CA PRO A 8 1.51 2.36 -5.13
C PRO A 8 3.00 2.36 -4.71
N MET A 9 3.35 2.93 -3.55
CA MET A 9 4.69 2.95 -2.94
C MET A 9 5.86 3.46 -3.80
N ARG A 10 5.63 3.88 -5.04
CA ARG A 10 6.63 4.43 -5.95
C ARG A 10 7.26 5.71 -5.38
N SER A 11 8.59 5.74 -5.35
CA SER A 11 9.37 6.95 -5.08
C SER A 11 9.09 8.05 -6.11
N ARG A 12 9.20 9.32 -5.70
CA ARG A 12 9.19 10.45 -6.64
C ARG A 12 10.56 10.76 -7.24
N ARG A 13 11.59 10.07 -6.80
CA ARG A 13 12.92 10.16 -7.39
C ARG A 13 12.97 9.35 -8.67
N ASP A 14 13.41 9.97 -9.75
CA ASP A 14 13.49 9.32 -11.06
C ASP A 14 14.72 8.39 -11.18
N ASP A 15 15.68 8.50 -10.25
CA ASP A 15 16.88 7.64 -10.19
C ASP A 15 16.67 6.33 -9.42
N ILE A 16 15.50 6.13 -8.83
CA ILE A 16 15.12 4.90 -8.12
C ILE A 16 14.20 4.08 -9.02
N ASP A 17 14.49 2.78 -9.15
CA ASP A 17 13.59 1.84 -9.83
C ASP A 17 12.18 1.91 -9.22
N PRO A 18 11.13 2.20 -10.01
CA PRO A 18 9.75 2.25 -9.53
C PRO A 18 9.28 1.00 -8.78
N GLN A 19 9.86 -0.18 -9.07
CA GLN A 19 9.48 -1.45 -8.44
C GLN A 19 10.22 -1.70 -7.12
N ALA A 20 11.40 -1.11 -6.90
CA ALA A 20 12.26 -1.43 -5.76
C ALA A 20 11.63 -1.15 -4.39
N SER A 21 10.84 -0.08 -4.27
CA SER A 21 10.11 0.23 -3.03
C SER A 21 9.05 -0.82 -2.74
N LEU A 22 8.36 -1.34 -3.76
CA LEU A 22 7.34 -2.38 -3.61
C LEU A 22 7.99 -3.72 -3.24
N ASP A 23 9.06 -4.12 -3.91
CA ASP A 23 9.76 -5.38 -3.62
C ASP A 23 10.25 -5.44 -2.17
N ARG A 24 10.85 -4.34 -1.69
CA ARG A 24 11.22 -4.21 -0.27
C ARG A 24 10.00 -4.34 0.63
N ALA A 25 8.92 -3.61 0.33
CA ALA A 25 7.70 -3.58 1.13
C ALA A 25 7.10 -4.98 1.33
N LEU A 26 7.03 -5.77 0.25
CA LEU A 26 6.57 -7.16 0.28
C LEU A 26 7.55 -8.03 1.08
N SER A 27 8.86 -7.90 0.84
CA SER A 27 9.89 -8.72 1.48
C SER A 27 9.98 -8.54 3.01
N VAL A 28 9.74 -7.33 3.53
CA VAL A 28 9.91 -7.03 4.97
C VAL A 28 8.60 -6.78 5.70
N GLY A 29 7.46 -6.98 5.03
CA GLY A 29 6.13 -6.88 5.66
C GLY A 29 5.77 -5.46 6.09
N VAL A 30 5.94 -4.49 5.20
CA VAL A 30 5.58 -3.09 5.46
C VAL A 30 4.80 -2.47 4.30
N VAL A 31 4.15 -1.34 4.57
CA VAL A 31 3.60 -0.43 3.55
C VAL A 31 4.01 1.00 3.89
N GLY A 32 4.25 1.84 2.89
CA GLY A 32 4.78 3.18 3.18
C GLY A 32 4.99 4.12 2.00
N PHE A 33 5.77 5.17 2.25
CA PHE A 33 6.22 6.11 1.24
C PHE A 33 7.55 6.79 1.66
N GLY A 34 8.19 7.42 0.68
CA GLY A 34 9.46 8.12 0.86
C GLY A 34 9.36 9.59 1.27
N ASP A 35 10.50 10.22 1.47
CA ASP A 35 10.62 11.66 1.77
C ASP A 35 10.45 12.52 0.51
N ALA A 36 10.73 11.95 -0.66
CA ALA A 36 10.90 12.71 -1.89
C ALA A 36 9.63 13.45 -2.35
N GLY A 37 9.80 14.73 -2.67
CA GLY A 37 8.80 15.57 -3.35
C GLY A 37 7.59 15.97 -2.50
N PHE A 38 7.69 15.89 -1.17
CA PHE A 38 6.63 16.35 -0.26
C PHE A 38 6.90 17.71 0.39
N GLY A 39 8.17 18.12 0.55
CA GLY A 39 8.54 19.41 1.13
C GLY A 39 7.82 19.70 2.45
N GLU A 40 7.32 20.94 2.61
CA GLU A 40 6.56 21.37 3.80
C GLU A 40 5.27 20.60 4.07
N ARG A 41 4.77 19.81 3.10
CA ARG A 41 3.55 19.01 3.25
C ARG A 41 3.82 17.62 3.83
N LEU A 42 5.09 17.26 4.04
CA LEU A 42 5.48 15.93 4.52
C LEU A 42 4.88 15.63 5.89
N ALA A 43 5.01 16.53 6.87
CA ALA A 43 4.49 16.32 8.22
C ALA A 43 3.00 15.96 8.24
N ARG A 44 2.16 16.79 7.61
CA ARG A 44 0.70 16.53 7.46
C ARG A 44 0.36 15.24 6.72
N ARG A 45 1.28 14.71 5.93
CA ARG A 45 1.10 13.43 5.25
C ARG A 45 1.47 12.27 6.15
N VAL A 46 2.56 12.40 6.90
CA VAL A 46 2.97 11.45 7.93
C VAL A 46 1.88 11.33 8.99
N ASP A 47 1.35 12.44 9.49
CA ASP A 47 0.26 12.44 10.49
C ASP A 47 -0.95 11.64 9.98
N ARG A 48 -1.43 11.97 8.78
CA ARG A 48 -2.57 11.25 8.17
C ARG A 48 -2.31 9.78 7.91
N PHE A 49 -1.06 9.40 7.67
CA PHE A 49 -0.68 7.99 7.47
C PHE A 49 -0.58 7.24 8.80
N ALA A 50 -0.05 7.90 9.83
CA ALA A 50 -0.02 7.39 11.19
C ALA A 50 -1.43 7.18 11.75
N ASP A 51 -2.36 8.09 11.42
CA ASP A 51 -3.76 8.04 11.87
C ASP A 51 -4.64 6.99 11.16
N ILE A 52 -4.13 6.28 10.15
CA ILE A 52 -4.90 5.20 9.50
C ILE A 52 -5.21 4.11 10.54
N GLU A 53 -6.45 3.64 10.58
CA GLU A 53 -6.86 2.59 11.52
C GLU A 53 -6.13 1.26 11.23
N ASP A 54 -5.62 0.60 12.27
CA ASP A 54 -5.12 -0.78 12.14
C ASP A 54 -6.24 -1.69 11.61
N GLY A 55 -5.85 -2.68 10.81
CA GLY A 55 -6.78 -3.55 10.10
C GLY A 55 -7.29 -2.97 8.78
N SER A 56 -6.97 -1.71 8.43
CA SER A 56 -7.25 -1.15 7.10
C SER A 56 -6.53 -1.92 5.99
N PHE A 57 -7.18 -2.05 4.84
CA PHE A 57 -6.58 -2.68 3.66
C PHE A 57 -5.82 -1.69 2.79
N VAL A 58 -4.76 -2.19 2.17
CA VAL A 58 -3.98 -1.50 1.16
C VAL A 58 -3.91 -2.34 -0.10
N TRP A 59 -4.11 -1.69 -1.24
CA TRP A 59 -3.86 -2.27 -2.55
C TRP A 59 -2.64 -1.59 -3.17
N THR A 60 -1.77 -2.37 -3.80
CA THR A 60 -0.70 -1.88 -4.68
C THR A 60 -0.74 -2.62 -6.02
N ARG A 61 0.00 -2.11 -7.01
CA ARG A 61 0.14 -2.72 -8.33
C ARG A 61 1.62 -2.76 -8.69
N ASP A 62 2.12 -3.91 -9.11
CA ASP A 62 3.51 -4.07 -9.56
C ASP A 62 3.70 -3.68 -11.03
N ALA A 63 4.95 -3.77 -11.49
CA ALA A 63 5.36 -3.46 -12.85
C ALA A 63 4.75 -4.39 -13.91
N ASP A 64 4.42 -5.64 -13.54
CA ASP A 64 3.72 -6.60 -14.40
C ASP A 64 2.21 -6.34 -14.46
N GLY A 65 1.72 -5.40 -13.64
CA GLY A 65 0.35 -4.98 -13.60
C GLY A 65 -0.54 -5.83 -12.70
N LEU A 66 0.03 -6.75 -11.92
CA LEU A 66 -0.67 -7.55 -10.92
C LEU A 66 -0.89 -6.75 -9.64
N PHE A 67 -1.93 -7.11 -8.89
CA PHE A 67 -2.32 -6.38 -7.69
C PHE A 67 -1.93 -7.12 -6.43
N TRP A 68 -1.31 -6.43 -5.47
CA TRP A 68 -1.06 -7.00 -4.15
C TRP A 68 -2.00 -6.38 -3.14
N LEU A 69 -2.53 -7.23 -2.26
CA LEU A 69 -3.42 -6.85 -1.18
C LEU A 69 -2.71 -7.09 0.15
N GLY A 70 -2.69 -6.06 0.98
CA GLY A 70 -2.13 -6.09 2.33
C GLY A 70 -3.10 -5.52 3.36
N ARG A 71 -2.86 -5.87 4.63
CA ARG A 71 -3.59 -5.35 5.80
C ARG A 71 -2.59 -4.67 6.75
N ILE A 72 -2.89 -3.45 7.19
CA ILE A 72 -2.04 -2.71 8.12
C ILE A 72 -2.22 -3.29 9.53
N GLU A 73 -1.12 -3.53 10.26
CA GLU A 73 -1.17 -4.29 11.54
C GLU A 73 -0.48 -3.58 12.71
N GLY A 74 -0.02 -2.35 12.54
CA GLY A 74 0.62 -1.66 13.65
C GLY A 74 0.99 -0.22 13.39
N PRO A 75 1.65 0.41 14.39
CA PRO A 75 1.87 1.84 14.40
C PRO A 75 2.88 2.29 13.33
N TYR A 76 2.80 3.57 13.00
CA TYR A 76 3.80 4.25 12.18
C TYR A 76 5.18 4.22 12.85
N ARG A 77 6.21 4.03 12.02
CA ARG A 77 7.61 4.30 12.35
C ARG A 77 8.32 4.91 11.15
N ARG A 78 9.39 5.65 11.42
CA ARG A 78 10.41 5.91 10.41
C ARG A 78 11.38 4.73 10.36
N ASP A 79 11.78 4.35 9.16
CA ASP A 79 12.83 3.36 8.90
C ASP A 79 14.08 4.12 8.44
N ASP A 80 15.04 4.25 9.35
CA ASP A 80 16.29 4.99 9.13
C ASP A 80 17.43 4.07 8.63
N THR A 81 17.12 2.86 8.16
CA THR A 81 18.12 1.94 7.58
C THR A 81 18.56 2.40 6.20
N ASP A 82 19.82 2.12 5.85
CA ASP A 82 20.37 2.44 4.53
C ASP A 82 19.58 1.76 3.41
N GLU A 83 19.08 0.54 3.65
CA GLU A 83 18.28 -0.20 2.68
C GLU A 83 16.88 0.42 2.48
N ALA A 84 16.31 1.08 3.50
CA ALA A 84 15.06 1.84 3.35
C ALA A 84 15.29 3.14 2.58
N ALA A 85 16.40 3.83 2.87
CA ALA A 85 16.77 5.07 2.19
C ALA A 85 17.11 4.82 0.71
N ALA A 86 17.76 3.72 0.38
CA ALA A 86 18.15 3.34 -0.99
C ALA A 86 16.97 3.22 -1.95
N VAL A 87 15.79 2.80 -1.44
CA VAL A 87 14.56 2.67 -2.23
C VAL A 87 13.50 3.71 -1.88
N ASP A 88 13.86 4.74 -1.10
CA ASP A 88 12.97 5.82 -0.64
C ASP A 88 11.65 5.28 -0.05
N LEU A 89 11.76 4.32 0.87
CA LEU A 89 10.64 3.74 1.63
C LEU A 89 10.91 3.86 3.14
N VAL A 90 10.83 5.09 3.65
CA VAL A 90 11.28 5.43 5.01
C VAL A 90 10.12 5.70 5.98
N HIS A 91 8.93 6.09 5.50
CA HIS A 91 7.74 6.22 6.35
C HIS A 91 6.89 4.98 6.22
N VAL A 92 6.93 4.10 7.22
CA VAL A 92 6.37 2.75 7.11
C VAL A 92 5.45 2.39 8.25
N ARG A 93 4.57 1.44 7.98
CA ARG A 93 3.77 0.70 8.96
C ARG A 93 3.88 -0.80 8.70
N PRO A 94 3.84 -1.65 9.74
CA PRO A 94 3.69 -3.09 9.56
C PRO A 94 2.49 -3.40 8.68
N CYS A 95 2.69 -4.27 7.70
CA CYS A 95 1.65 -4.70 6.78
C CYS A 95 1.81 -6.17 6.46
N ARG A 96 0.76 -6.94 6.72
CA ARG A 96 0.67 -8.33 6.28
C ARG A 96 0.17 -8.35 4.85
N TRP A 97 1.01 -8.80 3.94
CA TRP A 97 0.67 -9.02 2.53
C TRP A 97 0.16 -10.44 2.32
N LEU A 98 -0.75 -10.63 1.37
CA LEU A 98 -0.98 -11.96 0.81
C LEU A 98 0.29 -12.44 0.10
N SER A 99 0.54 -13.76 0.12
CA SER A 99 1.76 -14.35 -0.45
C SER A 99 1.78 -14.36 -1.97
N GLU A 100 0.61 -14.25 -2.60
CA GLU A 100 0.45 -14.26 -4.05
C GLU A 100 -0.29 -13.00 -4.52
N PRO A 101 0.06 -12.49 -5.71
CA PRO A 101 -0.67 -11.39 -6.30
C PRO A 101 -2.05 -11.82 -6.81
N ILE A 102 -2.90 -10.82 -7.03
CA ILE A 102 -4.29 -10.94 -7.44
C ILE A 102 -4.41 -10.42 -8.88
N LEU A 103 -5.11 -11.20 -9.70
CA LEU A 103 -5.44 -10.84 -11.08
C LEU A 103 -6.47 -9.71 -11.11
N GLU A 104 -6.40 -8.85 -12.13
CA GLU A 104 -7.32 -7.72 -12.30
C GLU A 104 -8.80 -8.12 -12.20
N SER A 105 -9.16 -9.31 -12.70
CA SER A 105 -10.53 -9.85 -12.66
C SER A 105 -11.10 -10.04 -11.26
N ASP A 106 -10.22 -10.23 -10.27
CA ASP A 106 -10.60 -10.53 -8.89
C ASP A 106 -10.51 -9.28 -8.00
N VAL A 107 -10.00 -8.17 -8.52
CA VAL A 107 -9.86 -6.90 -7.80
C VAL A 107 -11.23 -6.18 -7.76
N PRO A 108 -11.64 -5.64 -6.60
CA PRO A 108 -12.87 -4.86 -6.53
C PRO A 108 -12.89 -3.69 -7.53
N ALA A 109 -14.00 -3.51 -8.25
CA ALA A 109 -14.13 -2.49 -9.29
C ALA A 109 -13.79 -1.06 -8.81
N ALA A 110 -14.14 -0.71 -7.57
CA ALA A 110 -13.80 0.58 -6.97
C ALA A 110 -12.28 0.80 -6.80
N VAL A 111 -11.52 -0.27 -6.55
CA VAL A 111 -10.05 -0.25 -6.49
C VAL A 111 -9.50 -0.03 -7.90
N LEU A 112 -9.97 -0.79 -8.90
CA LEU A 112 -9.58 -0.61 -10.30
C LEU A 112 -9.83 0.80 -10.80
N ALA A 113 -11.03 1.34 -10.56
CA ALA A 113 -11.38 2.72 -10.89
C ALA A 113 -10.46 3.73 -10.20
N THR A 114 -10.07 3.44 -8.94
CA THR A 114 -9.17 4.29 -8.17
C THR A 114 -7.72 4.26 -8.69
N TYR A 115 -7.28 3.17 -9.29
CA TYR A 115 -6.00 3.08 -9.99
C TYR A 115 -6.05 3.74 -11.37
N ALA A 116 -7.11 3.51 -12.15
CA ALA A 116 -7.28 4.07 -13.49
C ALA A 116 -7.30 5.60 -13.51
N ARG A 117 -7.91 6.23 -12.49
CA ARG A 117 -7.90 7.71 -12.34
C ARG A 117 -6.55 8.29 -11.92
N GLY A 118 -5.61 7.44 -11.47
CA GLY A 118 -4.36 7.87 -10.85
C GLY A 118 -4.53 8.58 -9.50
N GLY A 119 -3.53 9.36 -9.10
CA GLY A 119 -3.57 10.22 -7.91
C GLY A 119 -2.40 9.99 -6.94
N ARG A 120 -2.63 10.29 -5.65
CA ARG A 120 -1.60 10.20 -4.59
C ARG A 120 -1.54 8.83 -3.90
N ASN A 121 -0.35 8.44 -3.46
CA ASN A 121 -0.17 7.31 -2.54
C ASN A 121 -0.95 7.56 -1.22
N PHE A 122 -1.50 6.51 -0.60
CA PHE A 122 -2.46 6.51 0.52
C PHE A 122 -3.69 7.40 0.28
N GLN A 123 -4.28 7.24 -0.90
CA GLN A 123 -5.61 7.79 -1.17
C GLN A 123 -6.65 6.73 -0.80
N GLN A 124 -7.61 7.10 0.04
CA GLN A 124 -8.72 6.23 0.38
C GLN A 124 -9.61 5.99 -0.86
N THR A 125 -10.01 4.75 -1.06
CA THR A 125 -11.04 4.36 -2.01
C THR A 125 -12.39 4.51 -1.32
N HIS A 126 -13.21 5.45 -1.81
CA HIS A 126 -14.54 5.69 -1.28
C HIS A 126 -15.56 4.99 -2.15
N ASP A 127 -16.13 3.92 -1.62
CA ASP A 127 -17.23 3.16 -2.18
C ASP A 127 -17.81 2.32 -1.02
N PRO A 128 -19.13 2.24 -0.84
CA PRO A 128 -19.72 1.55 0.32
C PRO A 128 -19.39 0.04 0.35
N ASP A 129 -19.15 -0.57 -0.82
CA ASP A 129 -18.95 -2.01 -0.95
C ASP A 129 -17.47 -2.40 -1.03
N VAL A 130 -16.55 -1.45 -1.23
CA VAL A 130 -15.12 -1.76 -1.37
C VAL A 130 -14.53 -2.45 -0.15
N GLY A 131 -14.94 -2.08 1.06
CA GLY A 131 -14.49 -2.72 2.30
C GLY A 131 -14.91 -4.18 2.35
N PRO A 132 -16.23 -4.48 2.33
CA PRO A 132 -16.73 -5.86 2.29
C PRO A 132 -16.18 -6.69 1.12
N HIS A 133 -15.98 -6.10 -0.06
CA HIS A 133 -15.44 -6.81 -1.22
C HIS A 133 -13.96 -7.16 -1.01
N THR A 134 -13.18 -6.23 -0.47
CA THR A 134 -11.76 -6.46 -0.16
C THR A 134 -11.59 -7.53 0.92
N GLU A 135 -12.42 -7.50 1.98
CA GLU A 135 -12.37 -8.52 3.04
C GLU A 135 -12.68 -9.92 2.48
N ARG A 136 -13.67 -10.07 1.59
CA ARG A 136 -13.95 -11.36 0.95
C ARG A 136 -12.78 -11.90 0.13
N VAL A 137 -12.08 -11.03 -0.59
CA VAL A 137 -10.86 -11.42 -1.33
C VAL A 137 -9.75 -11.81 -0.36
N TRP A 138 -9.59 -11.05 0.73
CA TRP A 138 -8.63 -11.34 1.80
C TRP A 138 -8.85 -12.73 2.41
N ASP A 139 -10.08 -13.03 2.84
CA ASP A 139 -10.44 -14.29 3.49
C ASP A 139 -10.25 -15.47 2.55
N ALA A 140 -10.78 -15.36 1.33
CA ALA A 140 -10.69 -16.43 0.33
C ALA A 140 -9.25 -16.81 -0.02
N ARG A 141 -8.31 -15.85 0.00
CA ARG A 141 -6.89 -16.07 -0.33
C ARG A 141 -6.07 -16.48 0.89
N SER A 142 -6.42 -16.00 2.09
CA SER A 142 -5.75 -16.38 3.34
C SER A 142 -6.04 -17.83 3.72
N ASP A 143 -7.27 -18.29 3.48
CA ASP A 143 -7.71 -19.67 3.79
C ASP A 143 -7.11 -20.72 2.84
N GLN A 144 -6.62 -20.32 1.67
CA GLN A 144 -5.93 -21.23 0.73
C GLN A 144 -4.49 -21.56 1.17
N ILE A 145 -3.96 -20.84 2.16
CA ILE A 145 -2.56 -20.93 2.62
C ILE A 145 -2.46 -21.63 3.99
N SER A 146 -3.58 -21.77 4.73
CA SER A 146 -3.65 -22.48 6.02
C SER A 146 -3.99 -23.96 5.85
#